data_AF-A0A7U9SRZ6-F1
#
_entry.id   AF-A0A7U9SRZ6-F1
#
_cell.length_a   1.000
_cell.length_b   1.000
_cell.length_c   1.000
_cell.angle_alpha   90.00
_cell.angle_beta   90.00
_cell.angle_gamma   90.00
#
_symmetry.space_group_name_H-M   'P 1'
#
loop_
_entity.id
_entity.type
_entity.pdbx_description
1 polymer ?
#
loop_
_entity_poly.entity_id
_entity_poly.type
_entity_poly.pdbx_seq_one_letter_code
_entity_poly.pdbx_strand_id
1 'polypeptide(L)'
;MLGVLLLALPIFLLLNLFLTIKPDLLLTCAGLLGSFTFMAYLMELANILRRDQRLDDRGYQYRQGKGRNGKWESGILLKEILNYVFAEKGAGPGGAMGFLGAGAAMGVSLGVRLFAPVSDLWYYGGAIISFLGILLTNVAIIQKYNVLATRKLPQFDRKGGDSRG
;
A
#
# COMPACT_ATOMS: atom_id res chain seq x y z
N MET A 1 27.78 2.17 -47.64
CA MET A 1 27.93 1.37 -46.41
C MET A 1 27.82 2.22 -45.14
N LEU A 2 28.56 3.34 -45.02
CA LEU A 2 28.50 4.23 -43.85
C LEU A 2 27.09 4.80 -43.52
N GLY A 3 26.31 5.19 -44.54
CA GLY A 3 24.97 5.76 -44.32
C GLY A 3 23.94 4.77 -43.73
N VAL A 4 24.02 3.50 -44.12
CA VAL A 4 23.13 2.44 -43.57
C VAL A 4 23.51 2.12 -42.13
N LEU A 5 24.80 2.16 -41.80
CA LEU A 5 25.29 1.94 -40.43
C LEU A 5 24.88 3.06 -39.47
N LEU A 6 24.93 4.32 -39.94
CA LEU A 6 24.53 5.49 -39.15
C LEU A 6 23.02 5.54 -38.86
N LEU A 7 22.19 4.98 -39.74
CA LEU A 7 20.74 4.86 -39.53
C LEU A 7 20.37 3.56 -38.78
N ALA A 8 21.09 2.46 -38.99
CA ALA A 8 20.82 1.18 -38.35
C ALA A 8 21.10 1.20 -36.85
N LEU A 9 22.10 1.95 -36.39
CA LEU A 9 22.47 2.05 -34.97
C LEU A 9 21.34 2.66 -34.11
N PRO A 10 20.74 3.82 -34.46
CA PRO A 10 19.61 4.35 -33.69
C PRO A 10 18.35 3.49 -33.84
N ILE A 11 18.08 2.91 -35.01
CA ILE A 11 16.92 2.02 -35.21
C ILE A 11 17.04 0.76 -34.35
N PHE A 12 18.22 0.14 -34.31
CA PHE A 12 18.50 -1.03 -33.48
C PHE A 12 18.39 -0.70 -31.99
N LEU A 13 18.91 0.46 -31.55
CA LEU A 13 18.76 0.93 -30.18
C LEU A 13 17.28 1.18 -29.82
N LEU A 14 16.52 1.83 -30.70
CA LEU A 14 15.09 2.06 -30.53
C LEU A 14 14.30 0.74 -30.44
N LEU A 15 14.60 -0.23 -31.31
CA LEU A 15 13.96 -1.54 -31.26
C LEU A 15 14.34 -2.31 -29.98
N ASN A 16 15.61 -2.30 -29.59
CA ASN A 16 16.08 -3.04 -28.42
C ASN A 16 15.66 -2.37 -27.09
N LEU A 17 15.39 -1.05 -27.11
CA LEU A 17 14.91 -0.31 -25.95
C LEU A 17 13.39 -0.40 -25.75
N PHE A 18 12.59 -0.36 -26.82
CA PHE A 18 11.12 -0.34 -26.73
C PHE A 18 10.43 -1.67 -27.08
N LEU A 19 11.02 -2.52 -27.93
CA LEU A 19 10.42 -3.78 -28.38
C LEU A 19 11.00 -5.04 -27.72
N THR A 20 12.13 -4.96 -27.01
CA THR A 20 12.69 -6.11 -26.28
C THR A 20 12.27 -6.06 -24.82
N ILE A 21 11.03 -6.48 -24.57
CA ILE A 21 10.51 -6.64 -23.21
C ILE A 21 11.17 -7.88 -22.59
N LYS A 22 12.33 -7.70 -21.94
CA LYS A 22 12.95 -8.77 -21.16
C LYS A 22 12.03 -9.11 -19.97
N PRO A 23 11.55 -10.35 -19.85
CA PRO A 23 10.60 -10.74 -18.81
C PRO A 23 11.15 -10.52 -17.38
N ASP A 24 12.46 -10.66 -17.20
CA ASP A 24 13.13 -10.45 -15.90
C ASP A 24 13.10 -8.98 -15.44
N LEU A 25 13.28 -8.01 -16.35
CA LEU A 25 13.20 -6.60 -16.00
C LEU A 25 11.78 -6.20 -15.58
N LEU A 26 10.76 -6.70 -16.29
CA LEU A 26 9.36 -6.43 -15.95
C LEU A 26 9.02 -6.90 -14.53
N LEU A 27 9.36 -8.15 -14.20
CA LEU A 27 9.05 -8.71 -12.90
C LEU A 27 9.81 -8.00 -11.79
N THR A 28 11.05 -7.58 -12.05
CA THR A 28 11.84 -6.77 -11.12
C THR A 28 11.19 -5.42 -10.84
N CYS A 29 10.79 -4.70 -11.88
CA CYS A 29 10.13 -3.40 -11.76
C CYS A 29 8.79 -3.54 -11.03
N ALA A 30 8.00 -4.58 -11.33
CA ALA A 30 6.74 -4.86 -10.66
C ALA A 30 6.95 -5.17 -9.16
N GLY A 31 7.95 -5.96 -8.81
CA GLY A 31 8.30 -6.25 -7.41
C GLY A 31 8.74 -5.00 -6.64
N LEU A 32 9.58 -4.16 -7.25
CA LEU A 32 10.02 -2.89 -6.65
C LEU A 32 8.86 -1.91 -6.45
N LEU A 33 8.01 -1.74 -7.47
CA LEU A 33 6.80 -0.93 -7.38
C LEU A 33 5.85 -1.48 -6.31
N GLY A 34 5.65 -2.80 -6.27
CA GLY A 34 4.82 -3.46 -5.27
C GLY A 34 5.35 -3.24 -3.84
N SER A 35 6.65 -3.31 -3.64
CA SER A 35 7.28 -2.99 -2.35
C SER A 35 7.06 -1.54 -1.94
N PHE A 36 7.18 -0.59 -2.89
CA PHE A 36 6.93 0.83 -2.61
C PHE A 36 5.45 1.07 -2.27
N THR A 37 4.53 0.50 -3.04
CA THR A 37 3.09 0.57 -2.78
C THR A 37 2.71 -0.06 -1.45
N PHE A 38 3.32 -1.20 -1.09
CA PHE A 38 3.09 -1.85 0.20
C PHE A 38 3.57 -0.98 1.37
N MET A 39 4.75 -0.37 1.24
CA MET A 39 5.27 0.56 2.24
C MET A 39 4.34 1.76 2.43
N ALA A 40 3.90 2.38 1.33
CA ALA A 40 2.94 3.49 1.38
C ALA A 40 1.62 3.05 2.03
N TYR A 41 1.08 1.88 1.65
CA TYR A 41 -0.13 1.31 2.26
C TYR A 41 0.00 1.18 3.79
N LEU A 42 1.13 0.66 4.29
CA LEU A 42 1.36 0.50 5.73
C LEU A 42 1.46 1.85 6.45
N MET A 43 2.15 2.83 5.86
CA MET A 43 2.24 4.18 6.43
C MET A 43 0.86 4.83 6.54
N GLU A 44 0.07 4.74 5.47
CA GLU A 44 -1.28 5.30 5.45
C GLU A 44 -2.19 4.63 6.45
N LEU A 45 -2.12 3.30 6.53
CA LEU A 45 -2.89 2.54 7.50
C LEU A 45 -2.51 2.87 8.94
N ALA A 46 -1.21 3.05 9.22
CA ALA A 46 -0.74 3.46 10.56
C ALA A 46 -1.24 4.86 10.93
N ASN A 47 -1.27 5.80 9.97
CA ASN A 47 -1.82 7.13 10.19
C ASN A 47 -3.33 7.07 10.47
N ILE A 48 -4.07 6.23 9.75
CA ILE A 48 -5.51 6.03 9.96
C ILE A 48 -5.78 5.42 11.34
N LEU A 49 -5.03 4.38 11.72
CA LEU A 49 -5.18 3.73 13.03
C LEU A 49 -4.96 4.71 14.18
N ARG A 50 -3.93 5.56 14.09
CA ARG A 50 -3.67 6.59 15.12
C ARG A 50 -4.80 7.59 15.26
N ARG A 51 -5.40 8.00 14.13
CA ARG A 51 -6.56 8.89 14.13
C ARG A 51 -7.79 8.23 14.75
N ASP A 52 -8.03 6.95 14.45
CA ASP A 52 -9.19 6.20 14.95
C ASP A 52 -9.08 5.91 16.46
N GLN A 53 -7.87 5.62 16.96
CA GLN A 53 -7.57 5.47 18.40
C GLN A 53 -7.58 6.79 19.19
N ARG A 54 -7.89 7.93 18.53
CA ARG A 54 -7.87 9.28 19.11
C ARG A 54 -6.55 9.64 19.79
N LEU A 55 -5.43 9.08 19.32
CA LEU A 55 -4.10 9.40 19.86
C LEU A 55 -3.70 10.86 19.59
N ASP A 56 -4.25 11.46 18.53
CA ASP A 56 -3.99 12.85 18.16
C ASP A 56 -4.90 13.87 18.91
N ASP A 57 -5.91 13.41 19.66
CA ASP A 57 -6.83 14.28 20.41
C ASP A 57 -6.26 14.58 21.80
N ARG A 58 -5.50 15.67 21.91
CA ARG A 58 -4.90 16.11 23.18
C ARG A 58 -5.96 16.28 24.27
N GLY A 59 -7.15 16.78 23.94
CA GLY A 59 -8.23 17.01 24.90
C GLY A 59 -8.80 15.72 25.50
N TYR A 60 -8.88 14.65 24.71
CA TYR A 60 -9.28 13.33 25.18
C TYR A 60 -8.23 12.70 26.12
N GLN A 61 -6.94 12.85 25.80
CA GLN A 61 -5.85 12.35 26.66
C GLN A 61 -5.78 13.07 28.01
N TYR A 62 -6.03 14.38 28.05
CA TYR A 62 -6.12 15.13 29.32
C TYR A 62 -7.27 14.64 30.20
N ARG A 63 -8.41 14.25 29.61
CA ARG A 63 -9.56 13.74 30.36
C ARG A 63 -9.39 12.31 30.84
N GLN A 64 -8.62 11.49 30.13
CA GLN A 64 -8.28 10.12 30.57
C GLN A 64 -7.17 10.05 31.62
N GLY A 65 -6.51 11.17 31.96
CA GLY A 65 -5.44 11.19 32.97
C GLY A 65 -4.23 10.31 32.62
N LYS A 66 -4.14 9.83 31.38
CA LYS A 66 -3.09 8.90 30.95
C LYS A 66 -1.86 9.71 30.56
N GLY A 67 -1.11 10.08 31.59
CA GLY A 67 0.21 10.68 31.48
C GLY A 67 1.08 9.90 30.49
N ARG A 68 1.62 10.64 29.54
CA ARG A 68 2.52 10.30 28.45
C ARG A 68 3.69 9.40 28.89
N ASN A 69 3.44 8.10 29.01
CA ASN A 69 4.48 7.10 29.31
C ASN A 69 4.24 5.74 28.62
N GLY A 70 3.58 5.75 27.46
CA GLY A 70 3.56 4.58 26.58
C GLY A 70 4.85 4.57 25.76
N LYS A 71 5.87 3.85 26.21
CA LYS A 71 6.96 3.44 25.32
C LYS A 71 6.33 2.71 24.14
N TRP A 72 6.64 3.19 22.94
CA TRP A 72 6.02 2.69 21.72
C TRP A 72 6.65 1.36 21.36
N GLU A 73 6.08 0.27 21.87
CA GLU A 73 6.54 -1.08 21.54
C GLU A 73 6.10 -1.44 20.12
N SER A 74 7.08 -1.52 19.22
CA SER A 74 6.88 -1.78 17.78
C SER A 74 6.10 -3.07 17.51
N GLY A 75 6.25 -4.08 18.38
CA GLY A 75 5.56 -5.36 18.29
C GLY A 75 4.05 -5.30 18.57
N ILE A 76 3.61 -4.37 19.44
CA ILE A 76 2.19 -4.14 19.73
C ILE A 76 1.54 -3.46 18.52
N LEU A 77 2.24 -2.50 17.91
CA LEU A 77 1.75 -1.74 16.77
C LEU A 77 1.50 -2.61 15.54
N LEU A 78 2.41 -3.55 15.24
CA LEU A 78 2.23 -4.51 14.14
C LEU A 78 1.01 -5.41 14.36
N LYS A 79 0.82 -5.92 15.58
CA LYS A 79 -0.35 -6.74 15.93
C LYS A 79 -1.64 -5.93 15.84
N GLU A 80 -1.64 -4.68 16.28
CA GLU A 80 -2.79 -3.78 16.17
C GLU A 80 -3.11 -3.42 14.71
N ILE A 81 -2.10 -3.12 13.89
CA ILE A 81 -2.27 -2.91 12.45
C ILE A 81 -2.85 -4.18 11.82
N LEU A 82 -2.28 -5.35 12.08
CA LEU A 82 -2.74 -6.61 11.53
C LEU A 82 -4.19 -6.88 11.94
N ASN A 83 -4.51 -6.71 13.22
CA ASN A 83 -5.87 -6.85 13.71
C ASN A 83 -6.80 -5.82 13.07
N TYR A 84 -6.36 -4.58 12.85
CA TYR A 84 -7.15 -3.54 12.20
C TYR A 84 -7.37 -3.80 10.70
N VAL A 85 -6.39 -4.40 10.00
CA VAL A 85 -6.52 -4.87 8.61
C VAL A 85 -7.59 -5.94 8.49
N PHE A 86 -7.55 -6.94 9.37
CA PHE A 86 -8.45 -8.11 9.31
C PHE A 86 -9.76 -7.91 10.10
N ALA A 87 -9.87 -6.87 10.92
CA ALA A 87 -11.10 -6.59 11.65
C ALA A 87 -12.16 -5.93 10.75
N GLU A 88 -13.34 -6.55 10.71
CA GLU A 88 -14.52 -6.03 10.00
C GLU A 88 -14.89 -4.60 10.42
N LYS A 89 -14.68 -4.24 11.69
CA LYS A 89 -14.97 -2.90 12.23
C LYS A 89 -13.94 -1.82 11.87
N GLY A 90 -12.73 -2.18 11.44
CA GLY A 90 -11.62 -1.25 11.26
C GLY A 90 -11.38 -0.88 9.80
N ALA A 91 -11.02 -1.87 8.98
CA ALA A 91 -10.63 -1.63 7.60
C ALA A 91 -11.61 -2.08 6.52
N GLY A 92 -12.66 -2.80 6.90
CA GLY A 92 -13.64 -3.34 5.98
C GLY A 92 -13.01 -4.30 4.96
N PRO A 93 -13.81 -4.80 3.99
CA PRO A 93 -13.32 -5.73 2.97
C PRO A 93 -12.15 -5.19 2.15
N GLY A 94 -12.14 -3.87 1.89
CA GLY A 94 -11.07 -3.20 1.13
C GLY A 94 -9.73 -3.16 1.87
N GLY A 95 -9.72 -3.06 3.19
CA GLY A 95 -8.51 -3.08 4.00
C GLY A 95 -7.71 -4.37 3.86
N ALA A 96 -8.35 -5.50 4.16
CA ALA A 96 -7.75 -6.82 3.98
C ALA A 96 -7.32 -7.05 2.52
N MET A 97 -8.15 -6.63 1.56
CA MET A 97 -7.84 -6.75 0.14
C MET A 97 -6.58 -5.97 -0.26
N GLY A 98 -6.35 -4.77 0.29
CA GLY A 98 -5.15 -3.98 0.01
C GLY A 98 -3.88 -4.59 0.62
N PHE A 99 -3.95 -5.09 1.86
CA PHE A 99 -2.81 -5.75 2.49
C PHE A 99 -2.45 -7.07 1.77
N LEU A 100 -3.46 -7.88 1.45
CA LEU A 100 -3.29 -9.14 0.73
C LEU A 100 -2.86 -8.91 -0.73
N GLY A 101 -3.38 -7.88 -1.40
CA GLY A 101 -3.05 -7.56 -2.79
C GLY A 101 -1.58 -7.19 -2.97
N ALA A 102 -1.06 -6.29 -2.14
CA ALA A 102 0.35 -5.91 -2.19
C ALA A 102 1.28 -7.00 -1.63
N GLY A 103 0.84 -7.75 -0.60
CA GLY A 103 1.55 -8.93 -0.10
C GLY A 103 1.68 -10.02 -1.16
N ALA A 104 0.60 -10.32 -1.89
CA ALA A 104 0.59 -11.27 -2.99
C ALA A 104 1.49 -10.80 -4.15
N ALA A 105 1.49 -9.51 -4.49
CA ALA A 105 2.34 -8.98 -5.55
C ALA A 105 3.84 -9.16 -5.25
N MET A 106 4.26 -8.91 -4.01
CA MET A 106 5.64 -9.18 -3.57
C MET A 106 5.92 -10.69 -3.56
N GLY A 107 5.01 -11.48 -3.01
CA GLY A 107 5.15 -12.94 -2.91
C GLY A 107 5.27 -13.62 -4.27
N VAL A 108 4.47 -13.21 -5.26
CA VAL A 108 4.54 -13.72 -6.64
C VAL A 108 5.86 -13.34 -7.29
N SER A 109 6.34 -12.10 -7.12
CA SER A 109 7.62 -11.67 -7.69
C SER A 109 8.83 -12.44 -7.14
N LEU A 110 8.82 -12.72 -5.83
CA LEU A 110 9.86 -13.52 -5.17
C LEU A 110 9.71 -15.00 -5.48
N GLY A 111 8.47 -15.51 -5.51
CA GLY A 111 8.17 -16.90 -5.82
C GLY A 111 8.62 -17.30 -7.23
N VAL A 112 8.27 -16.51 -8.25
CA VAL A 112 8.71 -16.78 -9.63
C VAL A 112 10.24 -16.76 -9.74
N ARG A 113 10.94 -15.93 -8.96
CA ARG A 113 12.41 -15.94 -8.90
C ARG A 113 13.00 -17.16 -8.22
N LEU A 114 12.44 -17.59 -7.09
CA LEU A 114 12.94 -18.75 -6.36
C LEU A 114 12.74 -20.05 -7.14
N PHE A 115 11.65 -20.16 -7.90
CA PHE A 115 11.37 -21.33 -8.73
C PHE A 115 12.06 -21.30 -10.10
N ALA A 116 12.61 -20.14 -10.52
CA ALA A 116 13.32 -19.93 -11.78
C ALA A 116 12.73 -20.74 -12.97
N PRO A 117 11.45 -20.54 -13.32
CA PRO A 117 10.83 -21.31 -14.39
C PRO A 117 11.52 -21.03 -15.72
N VAL A 118 11.68 -22.08 -16.54
CA VAL A 118 12.34 -22.01 -17.84
C VAL A 118 11.46 -21.34 -18.90
N SER A 119 10.14 -21.29 -18.68
CA SER A 119 9.23 -20.63 -19.62
C SER A 119 8.93 -19.19 -19.23
N ASP A 120 9.14 -18.30 -20.21
CA ASP A 120 8.91 -16.85 -20.09
C ASP A 120 7.46 -16.50 -19.73
N LEU A 121 6.50 -17.39 -20.02
CA LEU A 121 5.08 -17.22 -19.73
C LEU A 121 4.79 -16.99 -18.24
N TRP A 122 5.53 -17.64 -17.34
CA TRP A 122 5.35 -17.46 -15.89
C TRP A 122 5.74 -16.06 -15.42
N TYR A 123 6.74 -15.47 -16.05
CA TYR A 123 7.18 -14.11 -15.73
C TYR A 123 6.13 -13.08 -16.17
N TYR A 124 5.54 -13.25 -17.36
CA TYR A 124 4.46 -12.39 -17.84
C TYR A 124 3.18 -12.56 -17.00
N GLY A 125 2.78 -13.80 -16.71
CA GLY A 125 1.62 -14.09 -15.87
C GLY A 125 1.77 -13.54 -14.45
N GLY A 126 2.95 -13.75 -13.85
CA GLY A 126 3.30 -13.21 -12.54
C GLY A 126 3.25 -11.68 -12.52
N ALA A 127 3.80 -11.02 -13.53
CA ALA A 127 3.74 -9.56 -13.65
C ALA A 127 2.29 -9.03 -13.71
N ILE A 128 1.42 -9.66 -14.50
CA ILE A 128 0.00 -9.28 -14.60
C ILE A 128 -0.69 -9.39 -13.24
N ILE A 129 -0.50 -10.50 -12.53
CA ILE A 129 -1.07 -10.72 -11.19
C ILE A 129 -0.54 -9.68 -10.20
N SER A 130 0.76 -9.40 -10.21
CA SER A 130 1.38 -8.37 -9.38
C SER A 130 0.79 -6.98 -9.66
N PHE A 131 0.61 -6.60 -10.93
CA PHE A 131 0.00 -5.32 -11.28
C PHE A 131 -1.47 -5.23 -10.84
N LEU A 132 -2.25 -6.30 -11.00
CA LEU A 132 -3.62 -6.34 -10.48
C LEU A 132 -3.64 -6.17 -8.96
N GLY A 133 -2.77 -6.87 -8.23
CA GLY A 133 -2.63 -6.72 -6.77
C GLY A 133 -2.28 -5.29 -6.35
N ILE A 134 -1.38 -4.63 -7.09
CA ILE A 134 -1.01 -3.22 -6.86
C ILE A 134 -2.22 -2.30 -7.11
N LEU A 135 -2.97 -2.50 -8.19
CA LEU A 135 -4.17 -1.70 -8.48
C LEU A 135 -5.23 -1.83 -7.38
N LEU A 136 -5.52 -3.05 -6.94
CA LEU A 136 -6.45 -3.31 -5.84
C LEU A 136 -6.00 -2.63 -4.54
N THR A 137 -4.70 -2.64 -4.27
CA THR A 137 -4.12 -1.96 -3.10
C THR A 137 -4.33 -0.44 -3.17
N ASN A 138 -4.10 0.16 -4.33
CA ASN A 138 -4.35 1.60 -4.51
C ASN A 138 -5.84 1.94 -4.34
N VAL A 139 -6.75 1.15 -4.91
CA VAL A 139 -8.20 1.35 -4.75
C VAL A 139 -8.62 1.24 -3.28
N ALA A 140 -8.08 0.26 -2.55
CA ALA A 140 -8.34 0.08 -1.12
C ALA A 140 -7.94 1.31 -0.30
N ILE A 141 -6.79 1.90 -0.60
CA ILE A 141 -6.32 3.14 0.06
C ILE A 141 -7.28 4.29 -0.24
N ILE A 142 -7.66 4.48 -1.51
CA ILE A 142 -8.55 5.58 -1.92
C ILE A 142 -9.93 5.45 -1.25
N GLN A 143 -10.51 4.25 -1.24
CA GLN A 143 -11.81 4.02 -0.59
C GLN A 143 -11.76 4.31 0.91
N LYS A 144 -10.69 3.87 1.59
CA LYS A 144 -10.42 4.20 2.99
C LYS A 144 -10.37 5.70 3.24
N TYR A 145 -9.64 6.43 2.40
CA TYR A 145 -9.55 7.87 2.45
C TYR A 145 -10.92 8.56 2.24
N ASN A 146 -11.70 8.07 1.28
CA ASN A 146 -13.03 8.60 0.98
C ASN A 146 -14.02 8.41 2.14
N VAL A 147 -13.97 7.25 2.82
CA VAL A 147 -14.80 6.99 4.02
C VAL A 147 -14.45 7.94 5.17
N LEU A 148 -13.17 8.24 5.36
CA LEU A 148 -12.74 9.16 6.44
C LEU A 148 -13.10 10.61 6.16
N ALA A 149 -13.10 11.03 4.89
CA ALA A 149 -13.46 12.39 4.49
C ALA A 149 -14.96 12.69 4.68
N THR A 150 -15.82 11.66 4.58
CA THR A 150 -17.28 11.81 4.65
C THR A 150 -17.85 11.57 6.05
N ARG A 151 -17.03 11.14 7.02
CA ARG A 151 -17.45 10.98 8.42
C ARG A 151 -17.58 12.37 9.06
N LYS A 152 -18.74 12.66 9.66
CA LYS A 152 -18.97 13.91 10.40
C LYS A 152 -17.90 14.07 11.49
N LEU A 153 -17.19 15.20 11.49
CA LEU A 153 -16.16 15.46 12.50
C LEU A 153 -16.81 15.51 13.90
N PRO A 154 -16.21 14.88 14.92
CA PRO A 154 -16.78 14.77 16.28
C PRO A 154 -17.01 16.12 16.99
N GLN A 155 -16.45 17.20 16.45
CA GLN A 155 -16.74 18.57 16.89
C GLN A 155 -18.17 19.04 16.55
N PHE A 156 -18.83 18.41 15.57
CA PHE A 156 -20.22 18.69 15.23
C PHE A 156 -21.23 18.06 16.22
N ASP A 157 -20.79 17.11 17.05
CA ASP A 157 -21.58 16.53 18.15
C ASP A 157 -21.33 17.24 19.49
N ARG A 158 -20.60 18.36 19.49
CA ARG A 158 -20.36 19.15 20.69
C ARG A 158 -21.64 19.91 21.07
N LYS A 159 -22.52 19.29 21.85
CA LYS A 159 -23.56 20.02 22.58
C LYS A 159 -22.84 21.00 23.51
N GLY A 160 -23.07 22.30 23.29
CA GLY A 160 -22.55 23.37 24.13
C GLY A 160 -22.83 23.08 25.60
N GLY A 161 -21.87 23.39 26.46
CA GLY A 161 -22.04 23.27 27.90
C GLY A 161 -23.22 24.13 28.34
N ASP A 162 -24.30 23.47 28.75
CA ASP A 162 -25.26 24.06 29.65
C ASP A 162 -24.56 24.19 31.00
N SER A 163 -24.27 25.43 31.38
CA SER A 163 -23.98 25.79 32.76
C SER A 163 -24.74 27.07 33.05
N ARG A 164 -26.07 26.91 33.11
CA ARG A 164 -26.86 27.62 34.11
C ARG A 164 -26.26 27.28 35.49
N GLY A 165 -25.58 28.24 36.07
CA GLY A 165 -25.00 28.24 37.41
C GLY A 165 -24.48 29.62 37.71
#